data_AF-A0A8T3YBE9-F1
#
_entry.id   AF-A0A8T3YBE9-F1
#
_cell.length_a   1.000
_cell.length_b   1.000
_cell.length_c   1.000
_cell.angle_alpha   90.00
_cell.angle_beta   90.00
_cell.angle_gamma   90.00
#
_symmetry.space_group_name_H-M   'P 1'
#
loop_
_entity.id
_entity.type
_entity.pdbx_description
1 polymer ?
#
loop_
_entity_poly.entity_id
_entity_poly.type
_entity_poly.pdbx_seq_one_letter_code
_entity_poly.pdbx_strand_id
1 'polypeptide(L)' 'WKNIVDIGAKGRLITTLPFSETKYVDKEFFTPVVIWLYNNKVVSVNWEGKEPIAFVIEDLMLYKNYMKQFELLWKSARQ' A
#
# COMPACT_ATOMS: atom_id res chain seq x y z
N TRP A 1 -7.93 -8.18 14.30
CA TRP A 1 -7.72 -6.84 13.69
C TRP A 1 -7.60 -7.07 12.19
N LYS A 2 -8.43 -6.44 11.35
CA LYS A 2 -8.37 -6.60 9.88
C LYS A 2 -7.77 -5.32 9.31
N ASN A 3 -6.58 -5.39 8.72
CA ASN A 3 -5.90 -4.24 8.13
C ASN A 3 -6.26 -4.13 6.63
N ILE A 4 -5.68 -3.15 5.93
CA ILE A 4 -5.93 -2.90 4.51
C ILE A 4 -5.44 -4.02 3.57
N VAL A 5 -4.67 -5.00 4.06
CA VAL A 5 -4.29 -6.19 3.25
C VAL A 5 -5.29 -7.34 3.37
N ASP A 6 -6.28 -7.26 4.25
CA ASP A 6 -7.39 -8.22 4.24
C ASP A 6 -8.30 -7.94 3.04
N ILE A 7 -8.47 -8.90 2.14
CA ILE A 7 -9.39 -8.80 0.99
C ILE A 7 -10.81 -8.43 1.46
N GLY A 8 -11.22 -8.86 2.65
CA GLY A 8 -12.50 -8.52 3.28
C GLY A 8 -12.63 -7.06 3.74
N ALA A 9 -11.58 -6.24 3.58
CA ALA A 9 -11.62 -4.79 3.81
C ALA A 9 -12.18 -4.01 2.60
N LYS A 10 -12.24 -4.62 1.41
CA LYS A 10 -12.80 -4.01 0.19
C LYS A 10 -14.23 -3.51 0.45
N GLY A 11 -14.49 -2.25 0.12
CA GLY A 11 -15.80 -1.61 0.25
C GLY A 11 -16.20 -1.25 1.69
N ARG A 12 -15.31 -1.43 2.67
CA ARG A 12 -15.53 -0.94 4.05
C ARG A 12 -15.09 0.51 4.19
N LEU A 13 -15.50 1.13 5.29
CA LEU A 13 -15.27 2.55 5.60
C LEU A 13 -13.86 3.05 5.29
N ILE A 14 -12.81 2.27 5.64
CA ILE A 14 -11.41 2.66 5.43
C ILE A 14 -11.01 2.77 3.94
N THR A 15 -11.75 2.11 3.05
CA THR A 15 -11.55 2.15 1.59
C THR A 15 -12.53 3.08 0.87
N THR A 16 -13.46 3.71 1.59
CA THR A 16 -14.55 4.53 1.03
C THR A 16 -14.61 5.92 1.68
N LEU A 17 -13.51 6.40 2.26
CA LEU A 17 -13.48 7.74 2.86
C LEU A 17 -13.65 8.81 1.77
N PRO A 18 -14.35 9.92 2.03
CA PRO A 18 -14.65 10.94 1.01
C PRO A 18 -13.42 11.57 0.35
N PHE A 19 -12.28 11.56 1.03
CA PHE A 19 -11.00 12.14 0.58
C PHE A 19 -9.99 11.07 0.14
N SER A 20 -10.43 9.83 -0.08
CA SER A 20 -9.59 8.72 -0.53
C SER A 20 -10.10 8.16 -1.84
N GLU A 21 -9.18 7.73 -2.70
CA GLU A 21 -9.47 6.85 -3.83
C GLU A 21 -8.86 5.49 -3.52
N THR A 22 -9.61 4.42 -3.79
CA THR A 22 -9.13 3.05 -3.66
C THR A 22 -9.25 2.36 -5.00
N LYS A 23 -8.17 1.69 -5.43
CA LYS A 23 -8.16 0.80 -6.59
C LYS A 23 -7.62 -0.57 -6.20
N TYR A 24 -8.02 -1.57 -6.95
CA TYR A 24 -7.64 -2.96 -6.75
C TYR A 24 -6.82 -3.45 -7.94
N VAL A 25 -5.69 -4.08 -7.64
CA VAL A 25 -4.84 -4.78 -8.61
C VAL A 25 -5.20 -6.27 -8.64
N ASP A 26 -4.72 -6.97 -9.67
CA ASP A 26 -4.91 -8.41 -9.77
C ASP A 26 -4.21 -9.14 -8.61
N LYS A 27 -4.74 -10.32 -8.25
CA LYS A 27 -4.33 -11.09 -7.06
C LYS A 27 -2.86 -11.51 -7.11
N GLU A 28 -2.25 -11.57 -8.28
CA GLU A 28 -0.85 -11.94 -8.49
C GLU A 28 0.11 -10.93 -7.88
N PHE A 29 -0.34 -9.69 -7.65
CA PHE A 29 0.42 -8.65 -6.96
C PHE A 29 0.18 -8.65 -5.44
N PHE A 30 -0.65 -9.57 -4.93
CA PHE A 30 -0.94 -9.66 -3.51
C PHE A 30 0.30 -10.11 -2.74
N THR A 31 0.68 -9.29 -1.76
CA THR A 31 1.77 -9.57 -0.83
C THR A 31 1.38 -9.07 0.56
N PRO A 32 1.82 -9.74 1.64
CA PRO A 32 1.65 -9.25 3.01
C PRO A 32 2.49 -8.00 3.30
N VAL A 33 3.32 -7.54 2.36
CA VAL A 33 4.09 -6.30 2.48
C VAL A 33 3.26 -5.11 2.02
N VAL A 34 3.06 -4.13 2.91
CA VAL A 34 2.44 -2.85 2.62
C VAL A 34 3.50 -1.78 2.47
N ILE A 35 3.42 -1.00 1.38
CA ILE A 35 4.28 0.16 1.17
C ILE A 35 3.45 1.44 1.36
N TRP A 36 3.92 2.32 2.25
CA TRP A 36 3.41 3.69 2.41
C TRP A 36 4.43 4.70 1.89
N LEU A 37 3.94 5.68 1.13
CA LEU A 37 4.76 6.74 0.54
C LEU A 37 4.25 8.09 1.02
N TYR A 38 5.05 8.83 1.79
CA TYR A 38 4.67 10.15 2.29
C TYR A 38 5.91 10.99 2.62
N ASN A 39 5.89 12.30 2.39
CA ASN A 39 6.94 13.25 2.80
C ASN A 39 8.40 12.75 2.64
N ASN A 40 8.75 12.26 1.45
CA ASN A 40 10.06 11.68 1.12
C ASN A 40 10.46 10.41 1.90
N LYS A 41 9.49 9.76 2.53
CA LYS A 41 9.65 8.52 3.28
C LYS A 41 8.99 7.36 2.56
N VAL A 42 9.65 6.21 2.63
CA VAL A 42 9.11 4.90 2.25
C VAL A 42 8.98 4.09 3.54
N VAL A 43 7.77 3.65 3.85
CA VAL A 43 7.53 2.72 4.96
C VAL A 43 7.13 1.38 4.38
N SER A 44 7.93 0.36 4.65
CA SER A 44 7.63 -1.02 4.31
C SER A 44 7.20 -1.75 5.57
N VAL A 45 5.97 -2.27 5.58
CA VAL A 45 5.43 -3.05 6.70
C VAL A 45 5.18 -4.47 6.22
N ASN A 46 5.94 -5.43 6.74
CA ASN A 46 5.69 -6.84 6.51
C ASN A 46 4.72 -7.36 7.57
N TRP A 47 3.52 -7.77 7.12
CA TRP A 47 2.50 -8.39 7.98
C TRP A 47 2.59 -9.92 8.02
N GLU A 48 3.60 -10.52 7.41
CA GLU A 48 3.88 -11.95 7.52
C GLU A 48 4.27 -12.30 8.97
N GLY A 49 3.59 -13.29 9.55
CA GLY A 49 3.85 -13.76 10.92
C GLY A 49 3.01 -13.09 12.01
N LYS A 50 3.42 -13.30 13.27
CA LYS A 50 2.64 -12.88 14.45
C LYS A 50 2.80 -11.39 14.77
N GLU A 51 3.99 -10.84 14.54
CA GLU A 51 4.32 -9.45 14.84
C GLU A 51 4.83 -8.77 13.56
N PRO A 52 4.20 -7.66 13.15
CA PRO A 52 4.61 -6.98 11.92
C PRO A 52 5.97 -6.31 12.12
N ILE A 53 6.80 -6.37 11.08
CA ILE A 53 8.08 -5.67 11.04
C ILE A 53 7.94 -4.46 10.12
N ALA A 54 8.30 -3.28 10.61
CA ALA A 54 8.23 -2.04 9.86
C ALA A 54 9.61 -1.41 9.68
N PHE A 55 9.92 -1.00 8.46
CA PHE A 55 11.11 -0.22 8.11
C PHE A 55 10.67 1.16 7.64
N VAL A 56 11.28 2.22 8.19
CA VAL A 56 11.08 3.60 7.74
C VAL A 56 12.37 4.08 7.13
N ILE A 57 12.33 4.48 5.87
CA ILE A 57 13.49 4.98 5.13
C ILE A 57 13.17 6.39 4.65
N GLU A 58 13.98 7.36 5.05
CA GLU A 58 13.88 8.75 4.59
C GLU A 58 14.94 9.02 3.52
N ASP A 59 14.52 8.93 2.26
CA ASP A 59 15.38 9.16 1.10
C ASP A 59 14.53 9.62 -0.10
N LEU A 60 14.85 10.81 -0.63
CA LEU A 60 14.10 11.43 -1.72
C LEU A 60 14.14 10.60 -3.01
N MET A 61 15.29 9.98 -3.33
CA MET A 61 15.46 9.23 -4.58
C MET A 61 14.73 7.89 -4.51
N LEU A 62 14.79 7.22 -3.36
CA LEU A 62 14.05 6.00 -3.09
C LEU A 62 12.54 6.28 -3.14
N TYR A 63 12.07 7.33 -2.48
CA TYR A 63 10.67 7.76 -2.55
C TYR A 63 10.21 7.96 -3.99
N LYS A 64 10.98 8.71 -4.80
CA LYS A 64 10.65 8.94 -6.23
C LYS A 64 10.59 7.64 -7.04
N ASN A 65 11.50 6.70 -6.79
CA ASN A 65 11.52 5.41 -7.47
C ASN A 65 10.29 4.55 -7.11
N TYR A 66 9.90 4.51 -5.83
CA TYR A 66 8.69 3.81 -5.40
C TYR A 66 7.41 4.49 -5.88
N MET A 67 7.35 5.83 -5.88
CA MET A 67 6.22 6.57 -6.46
C MET A 67 6.04 6.22 -7.94
N LYS A 68 7.13 6.09 -8.71
CA LYS A 68 7.04 5.65 -10.11
C LYS A 68 6.43 4.25 -10.24
N GLN A 69 6.77 3.31 -9.35
CA GLN A 69 6.17 1.97 -9.33
C GLN A 69 4.68 2.04 -8.95
N PHE A 70 4.33 2.83 -7.93
CA PHE A 70 2.94 3.08 -7.54
C PHE A 70 2.11 3.60 -8.71
N GLU A 71 2.59 4.63 -9.42
CA GLU A 71 1.89 5.22 -10.56
C GLU A 71 1.65 4.22 -11.70
N LEU A 72 2.58 3.28 -11.93
CA LEU A 72 2.39 2.22 -12.93
C LEU A 72 1.29 1.26 -12.51
N LEU A 73 1.30 0.80 -11.24
CA LEU A 73 0.25 -0.06 -10.69
C LEU A 73 -1.10 0.65 -10.68
N TRP A 74 -1.13 1.93 -10.32
CA TRP A 74 -2.34 2.75 -10.25
C TRP A 74 -3.05 2.91 -11.60
N LYS A 75 -2.27 2.98 -12.68
CA LYS A 75 -2.78 3.05 -14.05
C LYS A 75 -3.38 1.73 -14.53
N SER A 76 -2.84 0.60 -14.09
CA SER A 76 -3.38 -0.74 -14.43
C SER A 76 -4.52 -1.20 -13.51
N ALA A 77 -4.65 -0.59 -12.33
CA ALA A 77 -5.63 -0.98 -11.33
C ALA A 77 -7.06 -0.56 -11.71
N ARG A 78 -8.04 -1.34 -11.27
CA ARG A 78 -9.49 -1.10 -11.49
C ARG A 78 -10.13 -0.55 -10.21
N GLN A 79 -11.17 0.27 -10.37
CA GLN A 79 -11.98 0.74 -9.24
C GLN A 79 -12.78 -0.41 -8.61
#